data_AF-A0A7S3AJ79-F1
#
_entry.id   AF-A0A7S3AJ79-F1
#
_cell.length_a   1.000
_cell.length_b   1.000
_cell.length_c   1.000
_cell.angle_alpha   90.00
_cell.angle_beta   90.00
_cell.angle_gamma   90.00
#
_symmetry.space_group_name_H-M   'P 1'
#
loop_
_entity.id
_entity.type
_entity.pdbx_description
1 polymer ?
#
loop_
_entity_poly.entity_id
_entity_poly.type
_entity_poly.pdbx_seq_one_letter_code
_entity_poly.pdbx_strand_id
1 'polypeptide(L)'
;DHLASDGAPPLMISNLLAPAACPPLRPPAPPKWHEALPPTPPPPELPDPPPSPPPPPDRVCLQHLRVLDERQQFLPNVVQNDGAGVWGGLCTCPDGQVYPVGDQLDYCKSLSCFGGTSGVCHKEVLKQWSRKQVTCGKPLKMSEEKLQLLVYRSKAGPLATVVMLGPNSSPRDVCIAAGHAVGPLCFELQALPGNRSVAEGCLDTNLRSMTIGEGKVTLSPQVKLAFHVPLLEPPTPPPPTPPSPPPVPPRIPIPPDSPPAPPGSPPAPPPWQTWPGDLDSAKCDAILRDPGATFRRMWAAESWGTMGSGNPACWEVARDSLSERQNASTYFEDVASFANCGENWYEGNMGLLGLPHRPPVFTEAAPPLYGFDEDIDGFCANRMRQVGMEPSNAFGHAGNCIAANVNILSLFGTRVQYNQCRNLEWQVCSANLKLPGQAGASITFARAPSSLDPMGSTGKPLGKCRGWVPGKIRKGSKGFGYATDDVFYLEVCLFNQICTNGAELFELKAGEPFRCNFSSTRFDELREILLQPALNYSEGLCH
;
A
#
# COMPACT_ATOMS: atom_id res chain seq x y z
N ASP A 1 -80.59 63.99 -55.18
CA ASP A 1 -81.44 63.46 -56.27
C ASP A 1 -81.53 61.94 -56.20
N HIS A 2 -82.62 61.37 -56.72
CA HIS A 2 -82.91 59.98 -57.16
C HIS A 2 -82.16 58.77 -56.52
N LEU A 3 -82.85 57.81 -55.87
CA LEU A 3 -83.58 56.64 -56.46
C LEU A 3 -82.66 55.64 -57.20
N ALA A 4 -82.76 54.30 -57.04
CA ALA A 4 -83.61 53.41 -56.22
C ALA A 4 -82.87 52.07 -55.92
N SER A 5 -83.10 51.41 -54.77
CA SER A 5 -83.91 50.18 -54.55
C SER A 5 -83.38 48.84 -55.11
N ASP A 6 -83.11 47.90 -54.19
CA ASP A 6 -83.45 46.45 -54.18
C ASP A 6 -82.37 45.62 -53.43
N GLY A 7 -82.67 44.64 -52.56
CA GLY A 7 -83.95 44.26 -51.95
C GLY A 7 -83.80 43.21 -50.82
N ALA A 8 -84.45 43.45 -49.66
CA ALA A 8 -84.78 42.56 -48.51
C ALA A 8 -83.69 41.66 -47.80
N PRO A 9 -83.62 41.62 -46.43
CA PRO A 9 -82.75 40.71 -45.66
C PRO A 9 -83.47 39.42 -45.16
N PRO A 10 -83.90 39.10 -43.89
CA PRO A 10 -83.82 39.80 -42.58
C PRO A 10 -83.44 38.97 -41.31
N LEU A 11 -82.41 39.41 -40.56
CA LEU A 11 -82.32 39.38 -39.06
C LEU A 11 -82.08 37.98 -38.39
N MET A 12 -81.40 37.84 -37.25
CA MET A 12 -81.48 38.53 -35.93
C MET A 12 -80.11 39.10 -35.47
N ILE A 13 -79.93 40.34 -34.98
CA ILE A 13 -80.56 41.13 -33.87
C ILE A 13 -79.75 41.03 -32.56
N SER A 14 -79.50 42.12 -31.79
CA SER A 14 -79.37 43.57 -32.08
C SER A 14 -78.99 44.34 -30.79
N ASN A 15 -78.59 45.61 -30.93
CA ASN A 15 -78.70 46.76 -29.99
C ASN A 15 -78.22 46.63 -28.50
N LEU A 16 -77.56 47.58 -27.82
CA LEU A 16 -77.53 49.06 -27.76
C LEU A 16 -78.73 49.77 -27.10
N LEU A 17 -78.40 50.63 -26.12
CA LEU A 17 -79.23 51.68 -25.45
C LEU A 17 -80.38 51.14 -24.54
N ALA A 18 -80.81 51.78 -23.44
CA ALA A 18 -80.30 52.81 -22.49
C ALA A 18 -81.37 52.92 -21.34
N PRO A 19 -81.37 53.87 -20.35
CA PRO A 19 -80.35 54.81 -19.88
C PRO A 19 -80.17 54.87 -18.32
N ALA A 20 -79.20 55.69 -17.88
CA ALA A 20 -79.18 56.53 -16.67
C ALA A 20 -79.40 55.95 -15.24
N ALA A 21 -78.29 55.81 -14.51
CA ALA A 21 -78.19 56.22 -13.10
C ALA A 21 -76.73 56.65 -12.76
N CYS A 22 -76.57 57.64 -11.88
CA CYS A 22 -75.31 58.05 -11.22
C CYS A 22 -75.47 57.86 -9.69
N PRO A 23 -74.44 57.95 -8.82
CA PRO A 23 -73.04 58.42 -8.98
C PRO A 23 -72.04 57.31 -8.50
N PRO A 24 -70.81 57.55 -7.98
CA PRO A 24 -69.99 58.77 -7.88
C PRO A 24 -68.55 58.66 -8.42
N LEU A 25 -67.91 59.83 -8.54
CA LEU A 25 -66.50 59.98 -8.91
C LEU A 25 -65.56 59.91 -7.69
N ARG A 26 -64.36 59.34 -7.88
CA ARG A 26 -63.16 59.65 -7.09
C ARG A 26 -61.95 59.85 -8.02
N PRO A 27 -60.92 60.60 -7.58
CA PRO A 27 -59.91 61.18 -8.49
C PRO A 27 -58.92 60.14 -9.04
N PRO A 28 -58.21 60.47 -10.13
CA PRO A 28 -57.13 59.63 -10.66
C PRO A 28 -56.01 59.46 -9.61
N ALA A 29 -55.64 58.21 -9.36
CA ALA A 29 -54.45 57.88 -8.59
C ALA A 29 -53.18 58.29 -9.37
N PRO A 30 -52.07 58.63 -8.67
CA PRO A 30 -50.91 59.28 -9.30
C PRO A 30 -50.18 58.37 -10.30
N PRO A 31 -49.30 58.92 -11.16
CA PRO A 31 -48.28 58.11 -11.82
C PRO A 31 -47.58 57.26 -10.76
N LYS A 32 -47.56 55.94 -10.95
CA LYS A 32 -46.76 55.07 -10.10
C LYS A 32 -45.32 55.53 -10.20
N TRP A 33 -44.69 55.78 -9.05
CA TRP A 33 -43.24 55.73 -8.97
C TRP A 33 -42.81 54.40 -9.59
N HIS A 34 -41.98 54.44 -10.63
CA HIS A 34 -41.27 53.24 -11.00
C HIS A 34 -40.40 52.89 -9.79
N GLU A 35 -40.69 51.74 -9.19
CA GLU A 35 -39.81 51.11 -8.21
C GLU A 35 -38.40 51.11 -8.81
N ALA A 36 -37.41 51.50 -8.01
CA ALA A 36 -36.03 51.35 -8.42
C ALA A 36 -35.84 49.88 -8.79
N LEU A 37 -35.55 49.63 -10.08
CA LEU A 37 -35.44 48.27 -10.59
C LEU A 37 -34.52 47.48 -9.65
N PRO A 38 -34.88 46.24 -9.25
CA PRO A 38 -34.01 45.44 -8.42
C PRO A 38 -32.63 45.40 -9.11
N PRO A 39 -31.54 45.66 -8.36
CA PRO A 39 -30.23 45.87 -8.98
C PRO A 39 -29.95 44.69 -9.89
N THR A 40 -29.76 44.99 -11.19
CA THR A 40 -29.51 43.94 -12.19
C THR A 40 -28.39 43.07 -11.66
N PRO A 41 -28.59 41.74 -11.55
CA PRO A 41 -27.54 40.87 -11.03
C PRO A 41 -26.27 41.14 -11.84
N PRO A 42 -25.09 41.17 -11.21
CA PRO A 42 -23.85 41.36 -11.94
C PRO A 42 -23.80 40.34 -13.08
N PRO A 43 -23.30 40.72 -14.28
CA PRO A 43 -23.17 39.78 -15.37
C PRO A 43 -22.39 38.57 -14.84
N PRO A 44 -22.82 37.32 -15.15
CA PRO A 44 -22.23 36.13 -14.56
C PRO A 44 -20.73 36.19 -14.76
N GLU A 45 -20.01 36.21 -13.65
CA GLU A 45 -18.56 36.38 -13.62
C GLU A 45 -17.96 35.29 -14.51
N LEU A 46 -17.27 35.72 -15.58
CA LEU A 46 -16.72 34.77 -16.54
C LEU A 46 -15.77 33.85 -15.77
N PRO A 47 -15.95 32.53 -15.82
CA PRO A 47 -15.13 31.62 -15.05
C PRO A 47 -13.67 31.86 -15.39
N ASP A 48 -12.82 31.99 -14.37
CA ASP A 48 -11.39 32.22 -14.54
C ASP A 48 -10.83 31.27 -15.61
N PRO A 49 -10.01 31.75 -16.55
CA PRO A 49 -9.40 30.88 -17.54
C PRO A 49 -8.65 29.76 -16.79
N PRO A 50 -8.89 28.48 -17.14
CA PRO A 50 -8.40 27.36 -16.34
C PRO A 50 -6.88 27.48 -16.17
N PRO A 51 -6.35 27.27 -14.95
CA PRO A 51 -4.94 27.50 -14.66
C PRO A 51 -4.09 26.75 -15.67
N SER A 52 -3.24 27.49 -16.38
CA SER A 52 -2.40 26.95 -17.45
C SER A 52 -1.62 25.73 -16.93
N PRO A 53 -1.61 24.61 -17.66
CA PRO A 53 -1.10 23.35 -17.14
C PRO A 53 0.35 23.51 -16.65
N PRO A 54 0.74 22.86 -15.54
CA PRO A 54 2.10 22.94 -15.05
C PRO A 54 3.08 22.45 -16.14
N PRO A 55 4.25 23.08 -16.28
CA PRO A 55 5.24 22.64 -17.26
C PRO A 55 5.65 21.19 -16.99
N PRO A 56 5.96 20.40 -18.03
CA PRO A 56 6.36 19.01 -17.86
C PRO A 56 7.66 18.92 -17.04
N PRO A 57 7.93 17.80 -16.33
CA PRO A 57 9.08 17.70 -15.46
C PRO A 57 10.40 17.95 -16.19
N ASP A 58 11.15 18.98 -15.77
CA ASP A 58 12.45 19.38 -16.35
C ASP A 58 13.56 18.33 -16.16
N ARG A 59 13.29 17.18 -15.52
CA ARG A 59 14.29 16.17 -15.14
C ARG A 59 13.78 14.73 -15.28
N VAL A 60 14.66 13.85 -15.74
CA VAL A 60 14.51 12.39 -15.68
C VAL A 60 15.32 11.89 -14.50
N CYS A 61 14.67 11.26 -13.51
CA CYS A 61 15.32 10.80 -12.28
C CYS A 61 15.44 9.28 -12.25
N LEU A 62 16.65 8.75 -12.44
CA LEU A 62 16.86 7.30 -12.30
C LEU A 62 16.78 6.92 -10.81
N GLN A 63 15.91 5.96 -10.51
CA GLN A 63 15.64 5.46 -9.16
C GLN A 63 16.22 4.06 -8.95
N HIS A 64 16.20 3.57 -7.71
CA HIS A 64 16.52 2.17 -7.37
C HIS A 64 17.89 1.66 -7.87
N LEU A 65 18.90 2.54 -7.99
CA LEU A 65 20.24 2.17 -8.47
C LEU A 65 20.85 1.03 -7.65
N ARG A 66 21.25 -0.04 -8.34
CA ARG A 66 22.00 -1.18 -7.78
C ARG A 66 23.18 -1.53 -8.68
N VAL A 67 24.38 -1.55 -8.09
CA VAL A 67 25.56 -2.15 -8.74
C VAL A 67 25.47 -3.66 -8.54
N LEU A 68 25.39 -4.39 -9.65
CA LEU A 68 25.43 -5.84 -9.73
C LEU A 68 26.84 -6.23 -10.18
N ASP A 69 27.71 -6.58 -9.23
CA ASP A 69 29.00 -7.19 -9.55
C ASP A 69 28.85 -8.71 -9.61
N GLU A 70 29.04 -9.28 -10.79
CA GLU A 70 29.02 -10.72 -11.05
C GLU A 70 30.36 -11.38 -10.68
N ARG A 71 31.36 -10.60 -10.19
CA ARG A 71 32.47 -11.11 -9.38
C ARG A 71 31.98 -11.56 -8.01
N GLN A 72 31.18 -12.62 -7.95
CA GLN A 72 31.01 -13.39 -6.71
C GLN A 72 32.32 -14.14 -6.39
N GLN A 73 33.33 -13.39 -5.95
CA GLN A 73 34.52 -13.96 -5.35
C GLN A 73 34.16 -14.43 -3.95
N PHE A 74 34.00 -15.73 -3.79
CA PHE A 74 33.97 -16.35 -2.48
C PHE A 74 35.42 -16.55 -1.98
N LEU A 75 35.59 -16.61 -0.67
CA LEU A 75 36.81 -17.20 -0.11
C LEU A 75 36.95 -18.65 -0.62
N PRO A 76 38.17 -19.20 -0.76
CA PRO A 76 38.34 -20.57 -1.23
C PRO A 76 37.70 -21.58 -0.26
N ASN A 77 36.92 -22.52 -0.80
CA ASN A 77 36.38 -23.65 -0.01
C ASN A 77 37.55 -24.51 0.49
N VAL A 78 37.62 -24.74 1.80
CA VAL A 78 38.69 -25.53 2.42
C VAL A 78 38.21 -26.97 2.61
N VAL A 79 38.75 -27.90 1.82
CA VAL A 79 38.48 -29.34 1.94
C VAL A 79 39.55 -30.00 2.81
N GLN A 80 39.11 -30.78 3.80
CA GLN A 80 39.96 -31.60 4.68
C GLN A 80 39.61 -33.08 4.48
N ASN A 81 40.55 -33.99 4.73
CA ASN A 81 40.39 -35.44 4.52
C ASN A 81 40.52 -36.23 5.85
N ASP A 82 40.34 -35.50 6.94
CA ASP A 82 40.60 -35.83 8.32
C ASP A 82 39.61 -35.04 9.18
N GLY A 83 38.96 -35.71 10.14
CA GLY A 83 37.93 -35.14 11.03
C GLY A 83 36.53 -35.76 10.89
N ALA A 84 36.12 -36.20 9.68
CA ALA A 84 34.78 -36.75 9.45
C ALA A 84 34.69 -38.29 9.60
N GLY A 85 33.46 -38.80 9.61
CA GLY A 85 33.10 -40.22 9.63
C GLY A 85 33.22 -40.94 8.28
N VAL A 86 32.61 -42.10 8.18
CA VAL A 86 32.72 -43.01 7.00
C VAL A 86 31.40 -43.18 6.25
N TRP A 87 30.29 -42.75 6.84
CA TRP A 87 29.05 -42.47 6.14
C TRP A 87 29.10 -41.03 5.64
N GLY A 88 28.17 -40.60 4.78
CA GLY A 88 28.28 -39.27 4.20
C GLY A 88 27.25 -38.94 3.13
N GLY A 89 27.44 -37.79 2.50
CA GLY A 89 26.51 -37.23 1.52
C GLY A 89 27.14 -36.06 0.77
N LEU A 90 26.30 -35.21 0.19
CA LEU A 90 26.75 -34.03 -0.56
C LEU A 90 26.58 -32.75 0.28
N CYS A 91 27.52 -31.82 0.13
CA CYS A 91 27.47 -30.47 0.67
C CYS A 91 27.54 -29.47 -0.47
N THR A 92 26.54 -28.60 -0.62
CA THR A 92 26.53 -27.54 -1.62
C THR A 92 27.01 -26.24 -0.98
N CYS A 93 28.16 -25.73 -1.39
CA CYS A 93 28.68 -24.46 -0.91
C CYS A 93 27.94 -23.26 -1.57
N PRO A 94 27.98 -22.05 -0.96
CA PRO A 94 27.27 -20.86 -1.47
C PRO A 94 27.74 -20.38 -2.85
N ASP A 95 28.90 -20.85 -3.32
CA ASP A 95 29.45 -20.61 -4.66
C ASP A 95 28.97 -21.61 -5.73
N GLY A 96 28.07 -22.53 -5.35
CA GLY A 96 27.54 -23.58 -6.21
C GLY A 96 28.42 -24.83 -6.33
N GLN A 97 29.61 -24.86 -5.71
CA GLN A 97 30.45 -26.07 -5.72
C GLN A 97 29.88 -27.13 -4.77
N VAL A 98 29.88 -28.39 -5.23
CA VAL A 98 29.34 -29.53 -4.46
C VAL A 98 30.47 -30.47 -4.05
N TYR A 99 30.59 -30.72 -2.75
CA TYR A 99 31.62 -31.57 -2.16
C TYR A 99 31.00 -32.81 -1.48
N PRO A 100 31.49 -34.03 -1.78
CA PRO A 100 31.13 -35.20 -1.00
C PRO A 100 31.85 -35.17 0.37
N VAL A 101 31.09 -35.20 1.46
CA VAL A 101 31.58 -35.07 2.84
C VAL A 101 31.01 -36.14 3.75
N GLY A 102 31.78 -36.52 4.77
CA GLY A 102 31.39 -37.52 5.75
C GLY A 102 30.39 -37.01 6.79
N ASP A 103 29.86 -37.92 7.60
CA ASP A 103 29.06 -37.59 8.79
C ASP A 103 29.93 -37.01 9.92
N GLN A 104 29.36 -36.21 10.84
CA GLN A 104 30.10 -35.65 11.99
C GLN A 104 30.35 -36.68 13.12
N LEU A 105 30.61 -37.95 12.77
CA LEU A 105 30.71 -39.09 13.69
C LEU A 105 29.45 -39.28 14.56
N ASP A 106 28.30 -38.86 14.05
CA ASP A 106 27.04 -38.71 14.79
C ASP A 106 25.93 -39.69 14.33
N TYR A 107 26.30 -40.65 13.47
CA TYR A 107 25.44 -41.66 12.85
C TYR A 107 24.45 -41.10 11.82
N CYS A 108 24.91 -40.15 10.99
CA CYS A 108 24.10 -39.39 10.01
C CYS A 108 22.98 -38.56 10.65
N LYS A 109 23.26 -37.88 11.78
CA LYS A 109 22.44 -36.73 12.22
C LYS A 109 22.87 -35.45 11.49
N SER A 110 24.12 -35.35 11.07
CA SER A 110 24.64 -34.22 10.29
C SER A 110 25.87 -34.59 9.44
N LEU A 111 26.12 -33.79 8.41
CA LEU A 111 27.29 -33.87 7.54
C LEU A 111 28.34 -32.83 7.92
N SER A 112 29.62 -33.11 7.65
CA SER A 112 30.76 -32.20 7.83
C SER A 112 30.81 -31.09 6.75
N CYS A 113 29.70 -30.33 6.68
CA CYS A 113 29.37 -29.31 5.69
C CYS A 113 29.25 -27.95 6.39
N PHE A 114 30.37 -27.23 6.53
CA PHE A 114 30.42 -26.01 7.34
C PHE A 114 30.23 -24.77 6.47
N GLY A 115 29.09 -24.09 6.63
CA GLY A 115 28.76 -22.89 5.85
C GLY A 115 28.15 -23.16 4.46
N GLY A 116 27.84 -24.41 4.14
CA GLY A 116 27.06 -24.82 2.96
C GLY A 116 25.74 -25.48 3.36
N THR A 117 25.00 -25.97 2.36
CA THR A 117 23.76 -26.73 2.54
C THR A 117 24.06 -28.23 2.50
N SER A 118 23.80 -28.92 3.61
CA SER A 118 23.86 -30.38 3.70
C SER A 118 22.72 -31.05 2.91
N GLY A 119 23.08 -32.00 2.05
CA GLY A 119 22.13 -32.94 1.43
C GLY A 119 21.82 -34.14 2.34
N VAL A 120 21.22 -35.18 1.74
CA VAL A 120 20.92 -36.45 2.43
C VAL A 120 22.21 -37.16 2.85
N CYS A 121 22.24 -37.69 4.07
CA CYS A 121 23.34 -38.51 4.58
C CYS A 121 23.02 -40.00 4.41
N HIS A 122 23.85 -40.70 3.64
CA HIS A 122 23.73 -42.11 3.31
C HIS A 122 24.61 -42.93 4.27
N LYS A 123 24.03 -43.98 4.87
CA LYS A 123 24.72 -44.88 5.82
C LYS A 123 25.56 -45.95 5.11
N GLU A 124 26.29 -45.51 4.10
CA GLU A 124 27.07 -46.32 3.17
C GLU A 124 28.54 -45.87 3.17
N VAL A 125 29.47 -46.81 3.15
CA VAL A 125 30.92 -46.52 3.23
C VAL A 125 31.51 -46.38 1.84
N LEU A 126 31.44 -45.16 1.28
CA LEU A 126 31.95 -44.86 -0.06
C LEU A 126 33.14 -43.89 -0.02
N LYS A 127 34.24 -44.28 -0.69
CA LYS A 127 35.50 -43.51 -0.82
C LYS A 127 35.31 -42.06 -1.29
N GLN A 128 34.18 -41.74 -1.92
CA GLN A 128 33.87 -40.37 -2.34
C GLN A 128 33.68 -39.40 -1.17
N TRP A 129 33.04 -39.82 -0.07
CA TRP A 129 32.76 -38.97 1.10
C TRP A 129 33.53 -39.35 2.37
N SER A 130 33.95 -40.61 2.53
CA SER A 130 34.61 -41.07 3.76
C SER A 130 35.79 -40.19 4.17
N ARG A 131 35.79 -39.77 5.44
CA ARG A 131 36.74 -38.86 6.11
C ARG A 131 36.77 -37.41 5.63
N LYS A 132 35.97 -37.02 4.64
CA LYS A 132 36.04 -35.66 4.07
C LYS A 132 35.17 -34.64 4.80
N GLN A 133 35.64 -33.41 4.84
CA GLN A 133 34.97 -32.25 5.39
C GLN A 133 35.18 -31.06 4.46
N VAL A 134 34.20 -30.13 4.38
CA VAL A 134 34.40 -28.84 3.73
C VAL A 134 33.98 -27.69 4.64
N THR A 135 34.80 -26.64 4.66
CA THR A 135 34.42 -25.32 5.14
C THR A 135 34.24 -24.41 3.93
N CYS A 136 33.00 -24.04 3.64
CA CYS A 136 32.64 -23.24 2.49
C CYS A 136 33.08 -21.76 2.63
N GLY A 137 33.43 -21.17 1.49
CA GLY A 137 33.75 -19.76 1.37
C GLY A 137 32.58 -18.84 1.68
N LYS A 138 32.86 -17.75 2.39
CA LYS A 138 31.91 -16.63 2.50
C LYS A 138 32.06 -15.73 1.26
N PRO A 139 30.98 -15.08 0.77
CA PRO A 139 31.10 -14.07 -0.26
C PRO A 139 31.99 -12.91 0.23
N LEU A 140 32.95 -12.47 -0.60
CA LEU A 140 33.65 -11.21 -0.38
C LEU A 140 32.68 -10.06 -0.68
N LYS A 141 32.22 -9.37 0.36
CA LYS A 141 31.47 -8.12 0.19
C LYS A 141 32.44 -7.01 -0.23
N MET A 142 32.04 -6.18 -1.19
CA MET A 142 32.66 -4.87 -1.45
C MET A 142 32.27 -3.87 -0.34
N SER A 143 32.67 -4.15 0.92
CA SER A 143 32.14 -3.45 2.10
C SER A 143 33.00 -2.31 2.65
N GLU A 144 34.15 -1.99 2.03
CA GLU A 144 35.10 -1.01 2.58
C GLU A 144 35.52 0.12 1.61
N GLU A 145 35.53 -0.10 0.29
CA GLU A 145 35.70 1.00 -0.67
C GLU A 145 34.41 1.85 -0.76
N LYS A 146 34.52 3.18 -0.60
CA LYS A 146 33.44 4.09 -1.01
C LYS A 146 33.47 4.19 -2.53
N LEU A 147 32.32 4.07 -3.17
CA LEU A 147 32.20 4.25 -4.61
C LEU A 147 31.57 5.63 -4.91
N GLN A 148 31.83 6.14 -6.11
CA GLN A 148 31.08 7.26 -6.69
C GLN A 148 30.73 6.93 -8.14
N LEU A 149 29.53 7.32 -8.56
CA LEU A 149 29.02 7.16 -9.90
C LEU A 149 28.99 8.53 -10.58
N LEU A 150 29.83 8.71 -11.59
CA LEU A 150 29.81 9.85 -12.49
C LEU A 150 28.86 9.54 -13.66
N VAL A 151 28.11 10.54 -14.10
CA VAL A 151 27.17 10.42 -15.22
C VAL A 151 27.42 11.56 -16.19
N TYR A 152 27.65 11.25 -17.48
CA TYR A 152 28.09 12.22 -18.49
C TYR A 152 27.56 11.89 -19.90
N ARG A 153 27.47 12.92 -20.76
CA ARG A 153 26.80 12.84 -22.08
C ARG A 153 27.62 12.16 -23.20
N SER A 154 28.93 12.04 -22.99
CA SER A 154 29.88 11.26 -23.80
C SER A 154 31.25 11.31 -23.09
N LYS A 155 32.20 10.44 -23.46
CA LYS A 155 33.54 10.42 -22.82
C LYS A 155 34.38 11.71 -22.95
N ALA A 156 33.90 12.69 -23.72
CA ALA A 156 34.47 14.04 -23.83
C ALA A 156 33.43 15.15 -23.58
N GLY A 157 32.25 14.80 -23.09
CA GLY A 157 31.14 15.73 -22.83
C GLY A 157 31.15 16.28 -21.40
N PRO A 158 30.33 17.31 -21.10
CA PRO A 158 30.19 17.83 -19.75
C PRO A 158 29.60 16.78 -18.80
N LEU A 159 30.10 16.79 -17.57
CA LEU A 159 29.60 16.00 -16.46
C LEU A 159 28.17 16.42 -16.10
N ALA A 160 27.22 15.49 -16.13
CA ALA A 160 25.82 15.76 -15.86
C ALA A 160 25.50 15.72 -14.36
N THR A 161 26.05 14.75 -13.63
CA THR A 161 25.97 14.66 -12.16
C THR A 161 26.98 13.66 -11.58
N VAL A 162 27.14 13.67 -10.25
CA VAL A 162 27.93 12.69 -9.48
C VAL A 162 27.11 12.22 -8.26
N VAL A 163 27.05 10.92 -8.03
CA VAL A 163 26.34 10.32 -6.87
C VAL A 163 27.27 9.41 -6.08
N MET A 164 27.34 9.63 -4.77
CA MET A 164 28.10 8.78 -3.84
C MET A 164 27.34 7.46 -3.60
N LEU A 165 28.05 6.33 -3.72
CA LEU A 165 27.53 4.99 -3.52
C LEU A 165 28.31 4.32 -2.38
N GLY A 166 27.66 4.10 -1.24
CA GLY A 166 28.30 3.52 -0.06
C GLY A 166 27.34 3.37 1.12
N PRO A 167 27.69 2.55 2.13
CA PRO A 167 26.77 2.13 3.19
C PRO A 167 26.23 3.29 4.04
N ASN A 168 26.99 4.38 4.17
CA ASN A 168 26.60 5.57 4.95
C ASN A 168 26.34 6.81 4.06
N SER A 169 26.11 6.64 2.75
CA SER A 169 25.76 7.73 1.85
C SER A 169 24.50 7.37 1.08
N SER A 170 23.35 7.86 1.56
CA SER A 170 22.04 7.65 0.95
C SER A 170 22.06 8.05 -0.54
N PRO A 171 21.77 7.13 -1.48
CA PRO A 171 21.69 7.48 -2.89
C PRO A 171 20.64 8.56 -3.11
N ARG A 172 21.10 9.71 -3.63
CA ARG A 172 20.25 10.74 -4.21
C ARG A 172 19.85 10.26 -5.60
N ASP A 173 18.62 10.54 -6.01
CA ASP A 173 18.12 10.13 -7.32
C ASP A 173 18.97 10.78 -8.43
N VAL A 174 19.28 10.02 -9.49
CA VAL A 174 20.10 10.53 -10.60
C VAL A 174 19.19 11.36 -11.51
N CYS A 175 18.84 12.55 -11.04
CA CYS A 175 17.99 13.50 -11.74
C CYS A 175 18.78 14.31 -12.79
N ILE A 176 18.68 13.87 -14.04
CA ILE A 176 19.32 14.45 -15.22
C ILE A 176 18.34 15.44 -15.86
N ALA A 177 18.79 16.64 -16.21
CA ALA A 177 17.94 17.60 -16.94
C ALA A 177 17.39 16.97 -18.22
N ALA A 178 16.11 17.15 -18.51
CA ALA A 178 15.43 16.38 -19.55
C ALA A 178 15.90 16.74 -20.98
N GLY A 179 16.61 17.87 -21.17
CA GLY A 179 17.36 18.16 -22.41
C GLY A 179 18.69 17.40 -22.56
N HIS A 180 19.24 16.87 -21.46
CA HIS A 180 20.47 16.05 -21.42
C HIS A 180 20.18 14.54 -21.45
N ALA A 181 18.93 14.14 -21.23
CA ALA A 181 18.45 12.76 -21.34
C ALA A 181 18.43 12.21 -22.78
N VAL A 182 18.75 13.06 -23.78
CA VAL A 182 18.71 12.74 -25.22
C VAL A 182 20.14 12.65 -25.79
N GLY A 183 20.54 11.41 -26.11
CA GLY A 183 21.87 11.01 -26.54
C GLY A 183 22.36 9.80 -25.74
N PRO A 184 23.53 9.21 -26.08
CA PRO A 184 24.11 8.12 -25.31
C PRO A 184 24.46 8.62 -23.91
N LEU A 185 23.97 7.95 -22.87
CA LEU A 185 24.26 8.30 -21.48
C LEU A 185 25.33 7.38 -20.91
N CYS A 186 26.47 7.95 -20.56
CA CYS A 186 27.60 7.20 -20.04
C CYS A 186 27.71 7.31 -18.52
N PHE A 187 28.10 6.20 -17.91
CA PHE A 187 28.18 5.98 -16.48
C PHE A 187 29.59 5.48 -16.14
N GLU A 188 30.23 6.07 -15.15
CA GLU A 188 31.54 5.63 -14.66
C GLU A 188 31.49 5.43 -13.14
N LEU A 189 31.86 4.22 -12.70
CA LEU A 189 31.99 3.86 -11.30
C LEU A 189 33.45 4.01 -10.87
N GLN A 190 33.74 4.92 -9.94
CA GLN A 190 35.08 5.16 -9.40
C GLN A 190 35.17 4.76 -7.91
N ALA A 191 36.31 4.23 -7.51
CA ALA A 191 36.65 3.93 -6.12
C ALA A 191 37.30 5.13 -5.41
N LEU A 192 36.96 5.28 -4.12
CA LEU A 192 37.47 6.32 -3.24
C LEU A 192 38.12 5.70 -1.98
N PRO A 193 39.25 6.27 -1.50
CA PRO A 193 39.93 7.46 -2.03
C PRO A 193 40.71 7.19 -3.33
N GLY A 194 40.83 8.21 -4.19
CA GLY A 194 41.73 8.20 -5.35
C GLY A 194 41.07 8.34 -6.74
N ASN A 195 39.73 8.41 -6.82
CA ASN A 195 38.97 8.55 -8.09
C ASN A 195 39.32 7.47 -9.14
N ARG A 196 39.73 6.28 -8.71
CA ARG A 196 40.18 5.20 -9.61
C ARG A 196 38.96 4.61 -10.33
N SER A 197 38.91 4.73 -11.64
CA SER A 197 37.89 4.07 -12.46
C SER A 197 37.88 2.55 -12.24
N VAL A 198 36.71 1.99 -11.93
CA VAL A 198 36.47 0.56 -11.64
C VAL A 198 35.74 -0.11 -12.80
N ALA A 199 34.79 0.61 -13.40
CA ALA A 199 33.96 0.16 -14.52
C ALA A 199 33.32 1.38 -15.21
N GLU A 200 33.24 1.39 -16.54
CA GLU A 200 32.61 2.45 -17.34
C GLU A 200 31.80 1.87 -18.51
N GLY A 201 30.58 2.38 -18.72
CA GLY A 201 29.69 1.91 -19.78
C GLY A 201 28.69 2.96 -20.21
N CYS A 202 28.27 2.90 -21.47
CA CYS A 202 27.28 3.81 -22.04
C CYS A 202 25.99 3.06 -22.39
N LEU A 203 24.87 3.74 -22.18
CA LEU A 203 23.56 3.36 -22.65
C LEU A 203 23.25 4.22 -23.89
N ASP A 204 23.26 3.63 -25.08
CA ASP A 204 22.99 4.35 -26.33
C ASP A 204 21.50 4.72 -26.51
N THR A 205 20.63 4.19 -25.65
CA THR A 205 19.20 4.47 -25.63
C THR A 205 18.89 5.83 -25.02
N ASN A 206 18.14 6.67 -25.74
CA ASN A 206 17.54 7.89 -25.23
C ASN A 206 16.60 7.59 -24.04
N LEU A 207 16.90 8.15 -22.86
CA LEU A 207 16.13 7.90 -21.64
C LEU A 207 14.67 8.38 -21.73
N ARG A 208 14.37 9.38 -22.58
CA ARG A 208 12.98 9.82 -22.83
C ARG A 208 12.16 8.84 -23.68
N SER A 209 12.80 7.87 -24.34
CA SER A 209 12.15 6.87 -25.18
C SER A 209 12.49 5.44 -24.75
N MET A 210 12.90 5.26 -23.50
CA MET A 210 12.79 3.97 -22.84
C MET A 210 11.33 3.80 -22.41
N THR A 211 10.70 2.70 -22.81
CA THR A 211 9.47 2.25 -22.16
C THR A 211 9.72 2.02 -20.67
N ILE A 212 8.69 2.26 -19.85
CA ILE A 212 8.75 2.15 -18.39
C ILE A 212 9.28 0.76 -18.00
N GLY A 213 10.35 0.69 -17.19
CA GLY A 213 11.04 -0.58 -16.98
C GLY A 213 12.34 -0.54 -16.19
N GLU A 214 12.98 -1.70 -16.10
CA GLU A 214 14.37 -1.85 -15.64
C GLU A 214 15.34 -1.34 -16.71
N GLY A 215 16.08 -0.27 -16.41
CA GLY A 215 17.26 0.11 -17.17
C GLY A 215 18.48 -0.65 -16.66
N LYS A 216 19.23 -1.30 -17.56
CA LYS A 216 20.45 -2.02 -17.21
C LYS A 216 21.58 -1.66 -18.18
N VAL A 217 22.67 -1.13 -17.63
CA VAL A 217 23.88 -0.77 -18.40
C VAL A 217 25.07 -1.62 -17.92
N THR A 218 25.81 -2.18 -18.86
CA THR A 218 27.01 -2.98 -18.60
C THR A 218 28.21 -2.05 -18.51
N LEU A 219 28.80 -1.91 -17.32
CA LEU A 219 29.97 -1.05 -17.05
C LEU A 219 31.31 -1.79 -17.22
N SER A 220 31.27 -3.11 -17.15
CA SER A 220 32.36 -4.01 -17.58
C SER A 220 31.75 -5.41 -17.79
N PRO A 221 32.46 -6.39 -18.37
CA PRO A 221 31.91 -7.72 -18.58
C PRO A 221 31.38 -8.41 -17.30
N GLN A 222 31.83 -7.98 -16.12
CA GLN A 222 31.39 -8.49 -14.81
C GLN A 222 30.56 -7.48 -13.99
N VAL A 223 30.61 -6.17 -14.28
CA VAL A 223 29.91 -5.14 -13.47
C VAL A 223 28.78 -4.52 -14.28
N LYS A 224 27.55 -4.63 -13.79
CA LYS A 224 26.34 -4.10 -14.43
C LYS A 224 25.60 -3.19 -13.46
N LEU A 225 25.18 -2.02 -13.91
CA LEU A 225 24.36 -1.10 -13.13
C LEU A 225 22.89 -1.28 -13.55
N ALA A 226 22.03 -1.64 -12.60
CA ALA A 226 20.58 -1.68 -12.77
C ALA A 226 19.94 -0.46 -12.10
N PHE A 227 18.89 0.07 -12.70
CA PHE A 227 18.12 1.22 -12.22
C PHE A 227 16.68 1.16 -12.77
N HIS A 228 15.78 1.96 -12.20
CA HIS A 228 14.42 2.11 -12.69
C HIS A 228 14.25 3.49 -13.33
N VAL A 229 13.58 3.55 -14.48
CA VAL A 229 13.20 4.80 -15.15
C VAL A 229 11.71 5.07 -14.88
N PRO A 230 11.36 6.07 -14.04
CA PRO A 230 9.97 6.42 -13.81
C PRO A 230 9.35 7.06 -15.05
N LEU A 231 8.05 6.84 -15.21
CA LEU A 231 7.19 7.32 -16.28
C LEU A 231 7.25 8.86 -16.42
N LEU A 232 7.39 9.36 -17.65
CA LEU A 232 7.39 10.79 -17.99
C LEU A 232 6.57 11.04 -19.25
N GLU A 233 5.25 11.06 -19.10
CA GLU A 233 4.29 11.21 -20.20
C GLU A 233 3.26 12.33 -19.95
N PRO A 234 2.53 12.79 -21.00
CA PRO A 234 1.92 14.11 -21.00
C PRO A 234 0.66 14.24 -20.12
N PRO A 235 0.21 15.47 -19.80
CA PRO A 235 -0.97 15.70 -18.97
C PRO A 235 -2.22 15.06 -19.58
N THR A 236 -2.81 14.13 -18.84
CA THR A 236 -4.13 13.56 -19.11
C THR A 236 -5.23 14.59 -18.87
N PRO A 237 -6.37 14.51 -19.60
CA PRO A 237 -7.49 15.44 -19.40
C PRO A 237 -8.14 15.26 -18.01
N PRO A 238 -8.71 16.33 -17.43
CA PRO A 238 -9.35 16.25 -16.12
C PRO A 238 -10.57 15.30 -16.15
N PRO A 239 -10.86 14.61 -15.03
CA PRO A 239 -12.03 13.74 -14.94
C PRO A 239 -13.33 14.56 -15.08
N PRO A 240 -14.40 13.98 -15.64
CA PRO A 240 -15.70 14.65 -15.74
C PRO A 240 -16.25 14.95 -14.34
N THR A 241 -16.79 16.16 -14.17
CA THR A 241 -17.43 16.58 -12.91
C THR A 241 -18.63 15.67 -12.58
N PRO A 242 -18.74 15.16 -11.35
CA PRO A 242 -19.87 14.32 -10.95
C PRO A 242 -21.18 15.13 -10.98
N PRO A 243 -22.32 14.51 -11.36
CA PRO A 243 -23.62 15.19 -11.35
C PRO A 243 -24.05 15.54 -9.92
N SER A 244 -24.77 16.66 -9.78
CA SER A 244 -25.28 17.12 -8.49
C SER A 244 -26.29 16.14 -7.87
N PRO A 245 -26.31 15.97 -6.54
CA PRO A 245 -27.28 15.08 -5.89
C PRO A 245 -28.71 15.62 -6.01
N PRO A 246 -29.73 14.73 -6.10
CA PRO A 246 -31.13 15.14 -6.16
C PRO A 246 -31.61 15.74 -4.82
N PRO A 247 -32.64 16.62 -4.84
CA PRO A 247 -33.13 17.28 -3.64
C PRO A 247 -33.84 16.32 -2.69
N VAL A 248 -33.59 16.48 -1.39
CA VAL A 248 -34.20 15.68 -0.31
C VAL A 248 -35.65 16.12 -0.06
N PRO A 249 -36.64 15.22 -0.02
CA PRO A 249 -38.02 15.56 0.30
C PRO A 249 -38.21 15.93 1.79
N PRO A 250 -39.19 16.80 2.12
CA PRO A 250 -39.40 17.27 3.48
C PRO A 250 -39.93 16.17 4.43
N ARG A 251 -39.49 16.20 5.70
CA ARG A 251 -39.97 15.29 6.75
C ARG A 251 -41.36 15.70 7.25
N ILE A 252 -42.20 14.70 7.53
CA ILE A 252 -43.46 14.86 8.26
C ILE A 252 -43.16 14.86 9.78
N PRO A 253 -43.79 15.73 10.60
CA PRO A 253 -43.68 15.65 12.06
C PRO A 253 -44.46 14.45 12.63
N ILE A 254 -43.86 13.72 13.56
CA ILE A 254 -44.53 12.70 14.38
C ILE A 254 -44.65 13.24 15.81
N PRO A 255 -45.83 13.16 16.47
CA PRO A 255 -45.99 13.59 17.86
C PRO A 255 -45.18 12.74 18.85
N PRO A 256 -44.83 13.27 20.04
CA PRO A 256 -44.18 12.49 21.07
C PRO A 256 -45.20 11.63 21.83
N ASP A 257 -44.90 10.34 21.95
CA ASP A 257 -45.51 9.47 22.97
C ASP A 257 -44.43 8.68 23.71
N SER A 258 -44.75 8.26 24.94
CA SER A 258 -43.72 7.88 25.93
C SER A 258 -42.92 6.62 25.56
N PRO A 259 -41.61 6.56 25.84
CA PRO A 259 -40.83 5.36 25.57
C PRO A 259 -41.33 4.18 26.44
N PRO A 260 -41.59 3.00 25.84
CA PRO A 260 -41.85 1.79 26.61
C PRO A 260 -40.60 1.38 27.39
N ALA A 261 -40.79 0.56 28.44
CA ALA A 261 -39.68 -0.01 29.19
C ALA A 261 -38.69 -0.73 28.26
N PRO A 262 -37.37 -0.68 28.53
CA PRO A 262 -36.38 -1.28 27.65
C PRO A 262 -36.70 -2.77 27.46
N PRO A 263 -36.82 -3.27 26.21
CA PRO A 263 -36.95 -4.70 25.98
C PRO A 263 -35.73 -5.39 26.58
N GLY A 264 -35.95 -6.50 27.30
CA GLY A 264 -34.86 -7.29 27.87
C GLY A 264 -33.84 -7.60 26.79
N SER A 265 -32.56 -7.35 27.07
CA SER A 265 -31.46 -7.49 26.12
C SER A 265 -31.59 -8.82 25.36
N PRO A 266 -31.62 -8.83 24.02
CA PRO A 266 -31.73 -10.06 23.25
C PRO A 266 -30.69 -11.08 23.73
N PRO A 267 -31.03 -12.38 23.76
CA PRO A 267 -30.05 -13.40 24.11
C PRO A 267 -28.83 -13.26 23.21
N ALA A 268 -27.64 -13.25 23.80
CA ALA A 268 -26.40 -13.08 23.05
C ALA A 268 -26.34 -14.11 21.91
N PRO A 269 -25.93 -13.70 20.69
CA PRO A 269 -25.88 -14.61 19.57
C PRO A 269 -24.92 -15.78 19.86
N PRO A 270 -25.13 -16.95 19.24
CA PRO A 270 -24.23 -18.08 19.42
C PRO A 270 -22.80 -17.71 18.99
N PRO A 271 -21.75 -18.36 19.52
CA PRO A 271 -20.37 -18.05 19.17
C PRO A 271 -20.13 -18.10 17.67
N TRP A 272 -19.42 -17.10 17.11
CA TRP A 272 -19.24 -16.92 15.67
C TRP A 272 -18.61 -18.14 14.98
N GLN A 273 -17.86 -18.95 15.72
CA GLN A 273 -17.26 -20.23 15.30
C GLN A 273 -18.31 -21.29 14.89
N THR A 274 -19.59 -21.06 15.21
CA THR A 274 -20.73 -21.92 14.84
C THR A 274 -21.52 -21.40 13.63
N TRP A 275 -21.20 -20.21 13.13
CA TRP A 275 -21.91 -19.58 12.02
C TRP A 275 -21.36 -20.11 10.68
N PRO A 276 -22.19 -20.69 9.80
CA PRO A 276 -21.73 -21.28 8.53
C PRO A 276 -21.27 -20.21 7.52
N GLY A 277 -20.61 -20.68 6.46
CA GLY A 277 -20.20 -19.87 5.31
C GLY A 277 -19.00 -18.94 5.55
N ASP A 278 -18.70 -18.15 4.54
CA ASP A 278 -17.55 -17.23 4.46
C ASP A 278 -17.72 -15.99 5.37
N LEU A 279 -16.75 -15.08 5.33
CA LEU A 279 -16.74 -13.84 6.09
C LEU A 279 -17.79 -12.83 5.54
N ASP A 280 -18.57 -12.25 6.44
CA ASP A 280 -19.52 -11.18 6.18
C ASP A 280 -19.43 -10.09 7.26
N SER A 281 -20.18 -8.98 7.10
CA SER A 281 -20.21 -7.88 8.09
C SER A 281 -20.55 -8.37 9.50
N ALA A 282 -21.58 -9.21 9.65
CA ALA A 282 -22.06 -9.64 10.96
C ALA A 282 -21.06 -10.58 11.65
N LYS A 283 -20.39 -11.44 10.89
CA LYS A 283 -19.31 -12.32 11.36
C LYS A 283 -18.08 -11.50 11.74
N CYS A 284 -17.68 -10.51 10.94
CA CYS A 284 -16.65 -9.53 11.31
C CYS A 284 -16.99 -8.79 12.61
N ASP A 285 -18.22 -8.28 12.72
CA ASP A 285 -18.70 -7.53 13.88
C ASP A 285 -18.71 -8.38 15.15
N ALA A 286 -19.00 -9.68 15.03
CA ALA A 286 -18.94 -10.66 16.12
C ALA A 286 -17.50 -11.02 16.52
N ILE A 287 -16.60 -11.32 15.57
CA ILE A 287 -15.19 -11.66 15.86
C ILE A 287 -14.47 -10.48 16.53
N LEU A 288 -14.69 -9.24 16.07
CA LEU A 288 -14.01 -8.05 16.62
C LEU A 288 -14.44 -7.73 18.07
N ARG A 289 -15.69 -8.07 18.42
CA ARG A 289 -16.30 -7.82 19.74
C ARG A 289 -16.18 -9.00 20.71
N ASP A 290 -15.92 -10.22 20.23
CA ASP A 290 -15.60 -11.38 21.06
C ASP A 290 -14.24 -11.18 21.78
N PRO A 291 -14.20 -11.01 23.12
CA PRO A 291 -12.96 -10.79 23.85
C PRO A 291 -12.02 -12.03 23.86
N GLY A 292 -12.52 -13.20 23.42
CA GLY A 292 -11.76 -14.42 23.21
C GLY A 292 -11.21 -14.62 21.80
N ALA A 293 -11.58 -13.81 20.80
CA ALA A 293 -11.12 -13.96 19.42
C ALA A 293 -9.64 -13.59 19.22
N THR A 294 -8.99 -14.17 18.20
CA THR A 294 -7.58 -13.90 17.87
C THR A 294 -7.31 -12.41 17.62
N PHE A 295 -8.22 -11.70 16.94
CA PHE A 295 -8.16 -10.25 16.71
C PHE A 295 -7.85 -9.43 17.97
N ARG A 296 -8.31 -9.87 19.14
CA ARG A 296 -8.11 -9.18 20.42
C ARG A 296 -6.67 -9.22 20.93
N ARG A 297 -5.87 -10.19 20.47
CA ARG A 297 -4.53 -10.50 21.02
C ARG A 297 -3.38 -10.11 20.09
N MET A 298 -3.67 -9.67 18.87
CA MET A 298 -2.69 -9.28 17.84
C MET A 298 -2.02 -7.90 18.09
N TRP A 299 -2.52 -7.12 19.05
CA TRP A 299 -2.15 -5.71 19.27
C TRP A 299 -0.93 -5.52 20.18
N ALA A 300 0.03 -6.43 20.19
CA ALA A 300 1.25 -6.31 21.00
C ALA A 300 2.16 -5.17 20.51
N ALA A 301 2.86 -4.53 21.44
CA ALA A 301 3.94 -3.60 21.12
C ALA A 301 5.13 -4.28 20.39
N GLU A 302 5.50 -5.48 20.82
CA GLU A 302 6.51 -6.31 20.13
C GLU A 302 5.98 -6.75 18.76
N SER A 303 6.81 -6.55 17.72
CA SER A 303 6.49 -6.90 16.34
C SER A 303 6.09 -8.37 16.23
N TRP A 304 4.94 -8.67 15.62
CA TRP A 304 4.35 -10.02 15.53
C TRP A 304 4.14 -10.70 16.90
N GLY A 305 4.02 -9.94 18.00
CA GLY A 305 3.86 -10.47 19.35
C GLY A 305 2.40 -10.72 19.78
N THR A 306 2.26 -11.38 20.94
CA THR A 306 0.99 -11.55 21.66
C THR A 306 0.78 -10.45 22.70
N MET A 307 -0.42 -9.86 22.76
CA MET A 307 -0.84 -9.03 23.89
C MET A 307 -1.20 -9.96 25.08
N GLY A 308 -0.66 -9.70 26.27
CA GLY A 308 -0.85 -10.61 27.41
C GLY A 308 0.05 -10.29 28.61
N SER A 309 0.17 -11.24 29.55
CA SER A 309 0.86 -11.05 30.84
C SER A 309 2.36 -10.73 30.69
N GLY A 310 2.66 -9.42 30.69
CA GLY A 310 4.00 -8.83 30.56
C GLY A 310 4.23 -8.05 29.26
N ASN A 311 3.37 -8.23 28.24
CA ASN A 311 3.50 -7.58 26.93
C ASN A 311 2.50 -6.43 26.82
N PRO A 312 2.95 -5.15 26.74
CA PRO A 312 2.06 -4.01 26.56
C PRO A 312 1.43 -4.00 25.17
N ALA A 313 0.28 -3.34 25.04
CA ALA A 313 -0.35 -3.10 23.75
C ALA A 313 0.39 -2.01 22.96
N CYS A 314 0.33 -2.08 21.62
CA CYS A 314 1.09 -1.18 20.73
C CYS A 314 0.69 0.29 20.80
N TRP A 315 -0.49 0.60 21.36
CA TRP A 315 -0.95 1.97 21.60
C TRP A 315 -0.40 2.57 22.91
N GLU A 316 0.17 1.77 23.81
CA GLU A 316 0.74 2.21 25.09
C GLU A 316 2.23 2.55 25.03
N VAL A 317 2.87 2.41 23.85
CA VAL A 317 4.29 2.71 23.62
C VAL A 317 4.44 3.74 22.51
N ALA A 318 5.46 4.59 22.59
CA ALA A 318 5.69 5.62 21.58
C ALA A 318 5.95 5.01 20.19
N ARG A 319 5.48 5.69 19.12
CA ARG A 319 5.54 5.22 17.73
C ARG A 319 6.89 4.62 17.33
N ASP A 320 7.96 5.33 17.67
CA ASP A 320 9.34 5.08 17.26
C ASP A 320 10.19 4.47 18.39
N SER A 321 9.62 4.24 19.58
CA SER A 321 10.35 3.89 20.80
C SER A 321 9.56 2.94 21.69
N LEU A 322 9.76 1.63 21.51
CA LEU A 322 9.14 0.57 22.33
C LEU A 322 9.51 0.64 23.83
N SER A 323 10.54 1.42 24.18
CA SER A 323 10.97 1.68 25.56
C SER A 323 10.24 2.86 26.22
N GLU A 324 9.57 3.71 25.45
CA GLU A 324 8.89 4.91 25.91
C GLU A 324 7.38 4.65 25.98
N ARG A 325 6.74 5.15 27.04
CA ARG A 325 5.31 4.91 27.32
C ARG A 325 4.49 6.12 26.89
N GLN A 326 3.34 5.87 26.29
CA GLN A 326 2.36 6.89 25.95
C GLN A 326 0.96 6.48 26.42
N ASN A 327 0.03 7.45 26.44
CA ASN A 327 -1.38 7.16 26.70
C ASN A 327 -2.04 6.58 25.45
N ALA A 328 -2.95 5.63 25.64
CA ALA A 328 -3.71 5.08 24.53
C ALA A 328 -4.53 6.14 23.78
N SER A 329 -5.05 7.16 24.49
CA SER A 329 -5.79 8.25 23.85
C SER A 329 -4.94 8.99 22.81
N THR A 330 -3.69 9.32 23.14
CA THR A 330 -2.72 9.94 22.21
C THR A 330 -2.55 9.12 20.93
N TYR A 331 -2.44 7.80 21.01
CA TYR A 331 -2.41 6.95 19.82
C TYR A 331 -3.66 7.08 18.95
N PHE A 332 -4.85 6.98 19.54
CA PHE A 332 -6.10 7.06 18.78
C PHE A 332 -6.36 8.49 18.25
N GLU A 333 -5.89 9.52 18.95
CA GLU A 333 -5.90 10.93 18.53
C GLU A 333 -4.94 11.16 17.33
N ASP A 334 -3.72 10.62 17.36
CA ASP A 334 -2.75 10.68 16.25
C ASP A 334 -3.28 9.97 14.98
N VAL A 335 -3.93 8.82 15.16
CA VAL A 335 -4.55 8.05 14.06
C VAL A 335 -5.74 8.82 13.47
N ALA A 336 -6.66 9.31 14.31
CA ALA A 336 -7.85 10.05 13.87
C ALA A 336 -7.53 11.43 13.27
N SER A 337 -6.43 12.06 13.68
CA SER A 337 -5.91 13.30 13.11
C SER A 337 -5.02 13.09 11.86
N PHE A 338 -4.76 11.82 11.50
CA PHE A 338 -3.97 11.41 10.33
C PHE A 338 -2.48 11.79 10.41
N ALA A 339 -1.94 12.00 11.62
CA ALA A 339 -0.63 12.59 11.84
C ALA A 339 0.51 11.86 11.11
N ASN A 340 0.45 10.53 11.08
CA ASN A 340 1.53 9.68 10.55
C ASN A 340 1.39 9.32 9.06
N CYS A 341 0.36 9.80 8.33
CA CYS A 341 0.06 9.26 6.99
C CYS A 341 1.17 9.51 5.94
N GLY A 342 1.93 10.59 6.06
CA GLY A 342 3.05 10.91 5.15
C GLY A 342 4.33 10.12 5.36
N GLU A 343 4.38 9.21 6.34
CA GLU A 343 5.55 8.40 6.68
C GLU A 343 5.91 7.37 5.60
N ASN A 344 7.13 6.81 5.66
CA ASN A 344 7.53 5.74 4.77
C ASN A 344 7.04 4.37 5.27
N TRP A 345 5.88 3.95 4.75
CA TRP A 345 5.27 2.64 5.01
C TRP A 345 6.04 1.42 4.47
N TYR A 346 7.23 1.63 3.91
CA TYR A 346 8.15 0.61 3.41
C TYR A 346 9.47 0.52 4.20
N GLU A 347 9.62 1.27 5.30
CA GLU A 347 10.85 1.31 6.12
C GLU A 347 11.41 -0.07 6.45
N GLY A 348 12.74 -0.23 6.35
CA GLY A 348 13.45 -1.51 6.50
C GLY A 348 13.57 -2.37 5.23
N ASN A 349 12.87 -2.04 4.13
CA ASN A 349 13.10 -2.67 2.82
C ASN A 349 14.52 -2.44 2.27
N MET A 350 14.92 -3.22 1.26
CA MET A 350 16.27 -3.13 0.67
C MET A 350 16.49 -1.81 -0.11
N GLY A 351 17.57 -1.12 0.22
CA GLY A 351 18.02 0.09 -0.49
C GLY A 351 17.22 1.33 -0.11
N LEU A 352 16.88 2.16 -1.11
CA LEU A 352 16.19 3.45 -0.87
C LEU A 352 14.81 3.30 -0.25
N LEU A 353 14.10 2.25 -0.65
CA LEU A 353 12.72 1.99 -0.25
C LEU A 353 12.56 1.81 1.27
N GLY A 354 13.61 1.36 1.98
CA GLY A 354 13.61 1.19 3.43
C GLY A 354 14.11 2.37 4.26
N LEU A 355 14.41 3.53 3.67
CA LEU A 355 14.99 4.67 4.40
C LEU A 355 13.92 5.45 5.22
N PRO A 356 14.26 5.91 6.44
CA PRO A 356 13.36 6.73 7.25
C PRO A 356 12.85 7.99 6.56
N HIS A 357 11.55 8.25 6.72
CA HIS A 357 10.84 9.43 6.20
C HIS A 357 10.98 9.67 4.67
N ARG A 358 11.32 8.63 3.90
CA ARG A 358 11.41 8.70 2.43
C ARG A 358 10.39 7.75 1.78
N PRO A 359 9.09 8.11 1.75
CA PRO A 359 8.09 7.30 1.06
C PRO A 359 8.43 7.17 -0.44
N PRO A 360 8.03 6.06 -1.09
CA PRO A 360 8.27 5.86 -2.52
C PRO A 360 7.52 6.88 -3.37
N VAL A 361 8.13 7.23 -4.52
CA VAL A 361 7.51 8.10 -5.53
C VAL A 361 6.80 7.22 -6.54
N PHE A 362 5.47 7.32 -6.57
CA PHE A 362 4.60 6.70 -7.56
C PHE A 362 4.49 7.58 -8.81
N THR A 363 4.32 6.95 -9.97
CA THR A 363 4.20 7.65 -11.27
C THR A 363 2.77 8.09 -11.57
N GLU A 364 1.79 7.39 -10.99
CA GLU A 364 0.34 7.64 -11.12
C GLU A 364 -0.33 7.50 -9.74
N ALA A 365 -1.64 7.73 -9.67
CA ALA A 365 -2.43 7.46 -8.47
C ALA A 365 -2.36 5.96 -8.09
N ALA A 366 -1.68 5.64 -7.00
CA ALA A 366 -1.39 4.28 -6.56
C ALA A 366 -2.44 3.79 -5.56
N PRO A 367 -3.35 2.87 -5.94
CA PRO A 367 -4.33 2.35 -5.01
C PRO A 367 -3.62 1.57 -3.88
N PRO A 368 -4.04 1.73 -2.61
CA PRO A 368 -3.61 0.86 -1.54
C PRO A 368 -4.26 -0.51 -1.67
N LEU A 369 -3.45 -1.55 -1.69
CA LEU A 369 -3.86 -2.93 -1.97
C LEU A 369 -3.78 -3.80 -0.70
N TYR A 370 -4.83 -4.57 -0.46
CA TYR A 370 -4.97 -5.52 0.66
C TYR A 370 -5.19 -6.94 0.15
N GLY A 371 -4.74 -7.96 0.87
CA GLY A 371 -4.84 -9.36 0.45
C GLY A 371 -3.90 -10.28 1.24
N PHE A 372 -3.93 -11.57 0.93
CA PHE A 372 -2.84 -12.47 1.32
C PHE A 372 -1.57 -12.17 0.50
N ASP A 373 -0.40 -12.51 1.02
CA ASP A 373 0.91 -12.22 0.39
C ASP A 373 0.94 -12.68 -1.07
N GLU A 374 0.46 -13.90 -1.36
CA GLU A 374 0.46 -14.48 -2.69
C GLU A 374 -0.55 -13.86 -3.66
N ASP A 375 -1.66 -13.32 -3.15
CA ASP A 375 -2.65 -12.59 -3.97
C ASP A 375 -2.13 -11.21 -4.34
N ILE A 376 -1.47 -10.53 -3.40
CA ILE A 376 -0.81 -9.24 -3.63
C ILE A 376 0.33 -9.39 -4.65
N ASP A 377 1.20 -10.38 -4.48
CA ASP A 377 2.26 -10.71 -5.45
C ASP A 377 1.65 -11.00 -6.84
N GLY A 378 0.58 -11.81 -6.90
CA GLY A 378 -0.13 -12.12 -8.13
C GLY A 378 -0.73 -10.89 -8.81
N PHE A 379 -1.38 -10.00 -8.05
CA PHE A 379 -1.97 -8.76 -8.55
C PHE A 379 -0.90 -7.80 -9.10
N CYS A 380 0.15 -7.54 -8.33
CA CYS A 380 1.24 -6.65 -8.74
C CYS A 380 1.98 -7.21 -9.97
N ALA A 381 2.29 -8.51 -9.99
CA ALA A 381 2.90 -9.17 -11.14
C ALA A 381 2.03 -9.09 -12.41
N ASN A 382 0.71 -9.27 -12.29
CA ASN A 382 -0.19 -9.18 -13.43
C ASN A 382 -0.32 -7.75 -13.97
N ARG A 383 -0.35 -6.73 -13.09
CA ARG A 383 -0.36 -5.32 -13.50
C ARG A 383 0.96 -4.89 -14.14
N MET A 384 2.11 -5.39 -13.67
CA MET A 384 3.41 -5.20 -14.37
C MET A 384 3.37 -5.74 -15.80
N ARG A 385 2.85 -6.96 -16.02
CA ARG A 385 2.80 -7.57 -17.36
C ARG A 385 1.88 -6.83 -18.32
N GLN A 386 0.80 -6.22 -17.83
CA GLN A 386 -0.09 -5.38 -18.64
C GLN A 386 0.62 -4.16 -19.24
N VAL A 387 1.68 -3.65 -18.59
CA VAL A 387 2.54 -2.56 -19.10
C VAL A 387 3.86 -3.04 -19.70
N GLY A 388 4.00 -4.35 -19.97
CA GLY A 388 5.18 -4.94 -20.61
C GLY A 388 6.38 -5.18 -19.69
N MET A 389 6.18 -5.15 -18.37
CA MET A 389 7.21 -5.42 -17.35
C MET A 389 7.03 -6.82 -16.74
N GLU A 390 8.11 -7.54 -16.46
CA GLU A 390 8.06 -8.81 -15.70
C GLU A 390 8.47 -8.57 -14.23
N PRO A 391 7.85 -9.26 -13.24
CA PRO A 391 8.22 -9.20 -11.84
C PRO A 391 9.59 -9.83 -11.60
N SER A 392 10.34 -9.30 -10.63
CA SER A 392 11.78 -9.59 -10.50
C SER A 392 12.15 -9.91 -9.05
N ASN A 393 12.67 -11.12 -8.82
CA ASN A 393 13.09 -11.60 -7.49
C ASN A 393 14.18 -10.73 -6.84
N ALA A 394 14.87 -9.89 -7.61
CA ALA A 394 15.86 -8.95 -7.08
C ALA A 394 15.22 -7.78 -6.31
N PHE A 395 14.00 -7.40 -6.67
CA PHE A 395 13.26 -6.31 -6.04
C PHE A 395 12.32 -6.80 -4.93
N GLY A 396 11.81 -8.02 -5.08
CA GLY A 396 10.90 -8.66 -4.13
C GLY A 396 9.51 -8.02 -4.13
N HIS A 397 8.63 -8.57 -3.29
CA HIS A 397 7.24 -8.16 -3.09
C HIS A 397 7.03 -6.63 -3.14
N ALA A 398 7.68 -5.91 -2.23
CA ALA A 398 7.61 -4.46 -2.13
C ALA A 398 7.97 -3.73 -3.43
N GLY A 399 9.10 -4.08 -4.05
CA GLY A 399 9.56 -3.42 -5.26
C GLY A 399 8.73 -3.75 -6.50
N ASN A 400 8.18 -4.96 -6.59
CA ASN A 400 7.26 -5.35 -7.66
C ASN A 400 5.95 -4.54 -7.57
N CYS A 401 5.38 -4.34 -6.37
CA CYS A 401 4.17 -3.51 -6.23
C CYS A 401 4.42 -2.02 -6.50
N ILE A 402 5.57 -1.46 -6.11
CA ILE A 402 5.96 -0.10 -6.54
C ILE A 402 6.06 -0.01 -8.07
N ALA A 403 6.69 -0.99 -8.72
CA ALA A 403 6.80 -1.05 -10.18
C ALA A 403 5.44 -1.25 -10.88
N ALA A 404 4.47 -1.87 -10.21
CA ALA A 404 3.07 -1.97 -10.66
C ALA A 404 2.26 -0.66 -10.46
N ASN A 405 2.85 0.37 -9.84
CA ASN A 405 2.17 1.56 -9.32
C ASN A 405 1.02 1.22 -8.36
N VAL A 406 1.33 0.41 -7.33
CA VAL A 406 0.42 -0.05 -6.28
C VAL A 406 1.06 0.17 -4.90
N ASN A 407 0.29 0.73 -3.96
CA ASN A 407 0.75 0.99 -2.60
C ASN A 407 0.40 -0.19 -1.67
N ILE A 408 1.32 -0.62 -0.81
CA ILE A 408 1.15 -1.71 0.16
C ILE A 408 1.90 -1.39 1.46
N LEU A 409 1.44 -1.94 2.59
CA LEU A 409 2.16 -1.87 3.85
C LEU A 409 3.33 -2.86 3.85
N SER A 410 4.56 -2.38 4.05
CA SER A 410 5.77 -3.21 3.96
C SER A 410 6.84 -2.81 4.98
N LEU A 411 6.47 -2.82 6.26
CA LEU A 411 7.35 -2.40 7.34
C LEU A 411 8.24 -3.54 7.88
N PHE A 412 9.55 -3.35 7.78
CA PHE A 412 10.61 -4.18 8.38
C PHE A 412 11.61 -3.33 9.19
N GLY A 413 11.28 -2.06 9.46
CA GLY A 413 12.15 -1.07 10.08
C GLY A 413 12.44 -1.35 11.56
N THR A 414 13.54 -0.78 12.06
CA THR A 414 13.91 -0.84 13.48
C THR A 414 13.36 0.34 14.29
N ARG A 415 13.14 1.50 13.64
CA ARG A 415 12.42 2.68 14.15
C ARG A 415 10.92 2.37 14.20
N VAL A 416 10.28 2.39 13.03
CA VAL A 416 8.88 2.01 12.86
C VAL A 416 8.81 0.51 12.59
N GLN A 417 8.63 -0.29 13.64
CA GLN A 417 8.50 -1.74 13.52
C GLN A 417 7.05 -2.14 13.25
N TYR A 418 6.84 -3.20 12.47
CA TYR A 418 5.49 -3.67 12.14
C TYR A 418 4.77 -4.28 13.34
N ASN A 419 3.61 -3.72 13.69
CA ASN A 419 2.58 -4.31 14.54
C ASN A 419 1.21 -3.78 14.12
N GLN A 420 0.11 -4.28 14.70
CA GLN A 420 -1.24 -3.92 14.26
C GLN A 420 -1.61 -2.44 14.45
N CYS A 421 -0.91 -1.69 15.31
CA CYS A 421 -1.08 -0.24 15.35
C CYS A 421 -0.56 0.45 14.07
N ARG A 422 0.56 -0.03 13.51
CA ARG A 422 1.04 0.46 12.20
C ARG A 422 0.12 0.06 11.05
N ASN A 423 -0.57 -1.07 11.17
CA ASN A 423 -1.59 -1.48 10.22
C ASN A 423 -2.84 -0.59 10.29
N LEU A 424 -3.39 -0.37 11.49
CA LEU A 424 -4.56 0.50 11.69
C LEU A 424 -4.30 1.94 11.24
N GLU A 425 -3.12 2.50 11.49
CA GLU A 425 -2.73 3.79 10.89
C GLU A 425 -2.78 3.76 9.36
N TRP A 426 -2.14 2.77 8.72
CA TRP A 426 -2.11 2.65 7.26
C TRP A 426 -3.52 2.51 6.66
N GLN A 427 -4.41 1.75 7.31
CA GLN A 427 -5.83 1.64 6.96
C GLN A 427 -6.61 2.95 7.11
N VAL A 428 -6.44 3.68 8.23
CA VAL A 428 -7.14 4.96 8.42
C VAL A 428 -6.63 6.01 7.43
N CYS A 429 -5.34 5.98 7.11
CA CYS A 429 -4.76 6.80 6.05
C CYS A 429 -5.29 6.43 4.65
N SER A 430 -5.42 5.13 4.34
CA SER A 430 -5.93 4.66 3.04
C SER A 430 -7.41 5.00 2.85
N ALA A 431 -8.22 4.81 3.89
CA ALA A 431 -9.63 5.19 3.95
C ALA A 431 -9.86 6.68 3.69
N ASN A 432 -8.95 7.54 4.17
CA ASN A 432 -9.05 9.00 4.06
C ASN A 432 -8.26 9.59 2.88
N LEU A 433 -7.81 8.75 1.94
CA LEU A 433 -7.08 9.14 0.72
C LEU A 433 -5.74 9.86 0.97
N LYS A 434 -5.08 9.55 2.09
CA LYS A 434 -3.90 10.28 2.63
C LYS A 434 -2.56 9.55 2.50
N LEU A 435 -2.53 8.34 1.94
CA LEU A 435 -1.25 7.63 1.77
C LEU A 435 -0.37 8.26 0.68
N PRO A 436 0.97 8.12 0.76
CA PRO A 436 1.88 8.64 -0.25
C PRO A 436 1.55 8.08 -1.64
N GLY A 437 1.44 8.96 -2.64
CA GLY A 437 1.08 8.59 -4.01
C GLY A 437 -0.35 8.08 -4.23
N GLN A 438 -1.19 7.98 -3.19
CA GLN A 438 -2.58 7.51 -3.37
C GLN A 438 -3.38 8.45 -4.27
N ALA A 439 -3.19 9.76 -4.16
CA ALA A 439 -3.72 10.79 -5.08
C ALA A 439 -5.22 10.65 -5.42
N GLY A 440 -6.03 10.20 -4.45
CA GLY A 440 -7.47 10.00 -4.61
C GLY A 440 -7.90 8.61 -5.09
N ALA A 441 -6.96 7.68 -5.36
CA ALA A 441 -7.27 6.30 -5.70
C ALA A 441 -7.99 5.57 -4.55
N SER A 442 -9.06 4.87 -4.91
CA SER A 442 -9.79 3.94 -4.04
C SER A 442 -8.89 2.81 -3.51
N ILE A 443 -9.28 2.26 -2.36
CA ILE A 443 -8.71 1.00 -1.84
C ILE A 443 -9.00 -0.11 -2.85
N THR A 444 -8.12 -1.09 -2.96
CA THR A 444 -8.30 -2.28 -3.80
C THR A 444 -8.01 -3.54 -2.99
N PHE A 445 -8.71 -4.63 -3.29
CA PHE A 445 -8.50 -5.93 -2.65
C PHE A 445 -8.00 -6.96 -3.67
N ALA A 446 -6.82 -7.53 -3.46
CA ALA A 446 -6.22 -8.55 -4.33
C ALA A 446 -7.01 -9.87 -4.31
N ARG A 447 -7.68 -10.16 -3.18
CA ARG A 447 -8.68 -11.23 -3.01
C ARG A 447 -9.98 -10.62 -2.49
N ALA A 448 -11.11 -11.06 -3.04
CA ALA A 448 -12.45 -10.62 -2.64
C ALA A 448 -12.69 -10.87 -1.12
N PRO A 449 -13.10 -9.85 -0.34
CA PRO A 449 -13.35 -10.00 1.10
C PRO A 449 -14.35 -11.12 1.46
N SER A 450 -15.36 -11.35 0.63
CA SER A 450 -16.36 -12.43 0.77
C SER A 450 -15.86 -13.83 0.40
N SER A 451 -14.59 -14.00 0.01
CA SER A 451 -13.96 -15.31 -0.20
C SER A 451 -13.03 -15.74 0.95
N LEU A 452 -13.08 -15.00 2.06
CA LEU A 452 -12.36 -15.31 3.29
C LEU A 452 -13.17 -16.29 4.14
N ASP A 453 -12.59 -17.42 4.54
CA ASP A 453 -13.26 -18.45 5.34
C ASP A 453 -12.51 -18.69 6.66
N PRO A 454 -12.99 -18.09 7.78
CA PRO A 454 -12.37 -18.28 9.09
C PRO A 454 -12.27 -19.75 9.53
N MET A 455 -13.13 -20.64 9.03
CA MET A 455 -13.15 -22.07 9.34
C MET A 455 -12.20 -22.89 8.46
N GLY A 456 -11.77 -22.34 7.31
CA GLY A 456 -10.62 -22.79 6.55
C GLY A 456 -10.84 -23.93 5.56
N SER A 457 -12.04 -24.11 5.02
CA SER A 457 -12.28 -24.97 3.86
C SER A 457 -11.45 -24.56 2.63
N THR A 458 -11.12 -23.27 2.53
CA THR A 458 -10.19 -22.67 1.55
C THR A 458 -8.70 -22.91 1.85
N GLY A 459 -8.37 -23.55 2.99
CA GLY A 459 -7.00 -23.84 3.42
C GLY A 459 -6.33 -22.77 4.29
N LYS A 460 -6.92 -21.57 4.43
CA LYS A 460 -6.43 -20.45 5.25
C LYS A 460 -7.36 -20.09 6.45
N PRO A 461 -7.62 -21.01 7.41
CA PRO A 461 -8.43 -20.70 8.60
C PRO A 461 -7.78 -19.65 9.52
N LEU A 462 -8.63 -18.83 10.13
CA LEU A 462 -8.24 -17.79 11.09
C LEU A 462 -7.74 -18.39 12.42
N GLY A 463 -6.67 -17.81 12.97
CA GLY A 463 -6.06 -18.26 14.23
C GLY A 463 -5.36 -19.60 14.11
N LYS A 464 -4.92 -20.00 12.89
CA LYS A 464 -4.25 -21.28 12.62
C LYS A 464 -2.85 -21.12 12.00
N CYS A 465 -2.27 -19.92 12.05
CA CYS A 465 -0.87 -19.68 11.73
C CYS A 465 -0.49 -20.11 10.29
N ARG A 466 -1.34 -19.71 9.34
CA ARG A 466 -1.12 -19.88 7.89
C ARG A 466 -0.53 -18.59 7.30
N GLY A 467 0.17 -18.72 6.17
CA GLY A 467 1.02 -17.64 5.65
C GLY A 467 2.38 -17.60 6.36
N TRP A 468 2.98 -16.42 6.43
CA TRP A 468 4.34 -16.20 6.91
C TRP A 468 4.41 -15.80 8.39
N VAL A 469 5.50 -16.20 9.07
CA VAL A 469 5.88 -15.74 10.42
C VAL A 469 7.39 -15.43 10.49
N PRO A 470 7.86 -14.48 11.32
CA PRO A 470 9.27 -14.11 11.39
C PRO A 470 10.19 -15.23 11.89
N GLY A 471 11.19 -15.64 11.10
CA GLY A 471 12.06 -16.78 11.45
C GLY A 471 12.96 -16.66 12.71
N LYS A 472 12.86 -15.59 13.52
CA LYS A 472 13.63 -15.38 14.76
C LYS A 472 12.89 -14.55 15.81
N ILE A 473 12.44 -15.17 16.89
CA ILE A 473 12.02 -14.48 18.13
C ILE A 473 13.26 -14.17 18.99
N ARG A 474 13.21 -13.11 19.81
CA ARG A 474 14.18 -12.90 20.89
C ARG A 474 14.17 -14.06 21.89
N LYS A 475 15.31 -14.34 22.52
CA LYS A 475 15.43 -15.39 23.55
C LYS A 475 14.66 -14.97 24.82
N GLY A 476 13.35 -15.24 24.85
CA GLY A 476 12.47 -14.92 25.98
C GLY A 476 10.98 -14.68 25.62
N SER A 477 10.64 -14.28 24.39
CA SER A 477 9.24 -13.98 24.03
C SER A 477 8.40 -15.26 23.83
N LYS A 478 7.10 -15.21 24.18
CA LYS A 478 6.20 -16.38 24.31
C LYS A 478 5.56 -16.84 22.98
N GLY A 479 6.35 -16.97 21.91
CA GLY A 479 5.84 -17.33 20.58
C GLY A 479 5.27 -16.15 19.78
N PHE A 480 4.77 -16.42 18.58
CA PHE A 480 4.23 -15.41 17.66
C PHE A 480 2.75 -15.11 17.94
N GLY A 481 2.30 -13.86 17.77
CA GLY A 481 0.89 -13.52 17.92
C GLY A 481 -0.01 -14.09 16.83
N TYR A 482 0.47 -14.08 15.60
CA TYR A 482 -0.32 -14.27 14.38
C TYR A 482 0.63 -14.44 13.19
N ALA A 483 0.11 -14.95 12.07
CA ALA A 483 0.77 -15.03 10.79
C ALA A 483 0.14 -14.07 9.76
N THR A 484 0.72 -13.91 8.57
CA THR A 484 0.20 -12.95 7.56
C THR A 484 -1.25 -13.22 7.14
N ASP A 485 -1.72 -14.48 7.12
CA ASP A 485 -3.11 -14.77 6.78
C ASP A 485 -4.10 -14.20 7.81
N ASP A 486 -3.76 -14.27 9.11
CA ASP A 486 -4.61 -13.73 10.19
C ASP A 486 -4.78 -12.20 10.08
N VAL A 487 -3.80 -11.51 9.48
CA VAL A 487 -3.80 -10.05 9.29
C VAL A 487 -4.88 -9.63 8.29
N PHE A 488 -5.00 -10.31 7.16
CA PHE A 488 -5.95 -9.89 6.12
C PHE A 488 -7.42 -10.03 6.55
N TYR A 489 -7.74 -11.04 7.37
CA TYR A 489 -9.04 -11.12 8.06
C TYR A 489 -9.30 -9.89 8.95
N LEU A 490 -8.29 -9.44 9.70
CA LEU A 490 -8.41 -8.28 10.59
C LEU A 490 -8.56 -6.98 9.79
N GLU A 491 -7.81 -6.81 8.69
CA GLU A 491 -7.90 -5.64 7.79
C GLU A 491 -9.31 -5.46 7.21
N VAL A 492 -9.92 -6.53 6.68
CA VAL A 492 -11.30 -6.51 6.17
C VAL A 492 -12.29 -6.13 7.28
N CYS A 493 -12.18 -6.73 8.47
CA CYS A 493 -13.11 -6.44 9.56
C CYS A 493 -12.91 -5.05 10.19
N LEU A 494 -11.69 -4.49 10.16
CA LEU A 494 -11.43 -3.13 10.58
C LEU A 494 -12.04 -2.11 9.60
N PHE A 495 -11.93 -2.32 8.28
CA PHE A 495 -12.68 -1.51 7.32
C PHE A 495 -14.20 -1.63 7.52
N ASN A 496 -14.73 -2.84 7.77
CA ASN A 496 -16.15 -3.04 8.07
C ASN A 496 -16.61 -2.21 9.27
N GLN A 497 -15.79 -2.12 10.31
CA GLN A 497 -16.05 -1.26 11.47
C GLN A 497 -15.96 0.23 11.09
N ILE A 498 -14.83 0.74 10.62
CA ILE A 498 -14.56 2.20 10.52
C ILE A 498 -15.31 2.92 9.38
N CYS A 499 -15.74 2.20 8.34
CA CYS A 499 -16.49 2.76 7.21
C CYS A 499 -18.00 2.62 7.46
N THR A 500 -18.81 3.67 7.22
CA THR A 500 -20.28 3.55 7.33
C THR A 500 -20.88 2.61 6.28
N ASN A 501 -20.20 2.49 5.14
CA ASN A 501 -20.51 1.54 4.06
C ASN A 501 -19.70 0.24 4.15
N GLY A 502 -19.22 -0.14 5.34
CA GLY A 502 -18.37 -1.32 5.54
C GLY A 502 -18.93 -2.62 4.96
N ALA A 503 -20.25 -2.81 4.97
CA ALA A 503 -20.90 -4.00 4.42
C ALA A 503 -20.73 -4.16 2.89
N GLU A 504 -20.49 -3.07 2.15
CA GLU A 504 -20.25 -3.12 0.69
C GLU A 504 -18.98 -3.91 0.33
N LEU A 505 -18.02 -4.06 1.28
CA LEU A 505 -16.80 -4.85 1.10
C LEU A 505 -17.06 -6.28 0.61
N PHE A 506 -18.16 -6.89 1.06
CA PHE A 506 -18.48 -8.29 0.79
C PHE A 506 -19.17 -8.48 -0.58
N GLU A 507 -19.58 -7.40 -1.24
CA GLU A 507 -20.10 -7.41 -2.61
C GLU A 507 -18.98 -7.28 -3.67
N LEU A 508 -17.77 -6.88 -3.25
CA LEU A 508 -16.61 -6.64 -4.12
C LEU A 508 -15.98 -7.93 -4.64
N LYS A 509 -15.56 -7.92 -5.90
CA LYS A 509 -14.64 -8.91 -6.47
C LYS A 509 -13.18 -8.46 -6.29
N ALA A 510 -12.27 -9.41 -6.45
CA ALA A 510 -10.83 -9.13 -6.51
C ALA A 510 -10.53 -8.08 -7.60
N GLY A 511 -9.82 -7.02 -7.23
CA GLY A 511 -9.47 -5.89 -8.09
C GLY A 511 -10.53 -4.80 -8.24
N GLU A 512 -11.73 -4.93 -7.65
CA GLU A 512 -12.75 -3.87 -7.69
C GLU A 512 -12.45 -2.74 -6.67
N PRO A 513 -12.67 -1.46 -7.01
CA PRO A 513 -12.27 -0.32 -6.19
C PRO A 513 -13.27 -0.01 -5.06
N PHE A 514 -12.80 0.00 -3.82
CA PHE A 514 -13.57 0.38 -2.63
C PHE A 514 -13.28 1.81 -2.16
N ARG A 515 -14.33 2.57 -1.87
CA ARG A 515 -14.21 3.89 -1.23
C ARG A 515 -14.85 3.84 0.16
N CYS A 516 -14.02 3.90 1.19
CA CYS A 516 -14.47 3.97 2.58
C CYS A 516 -15.15 5.32 2.86
N ASN A 517 -16.42 5.29 3.26
CA ASN A 517 -17.08 6.43 3.91
C ASN A 517 -16.68 6.42 5.40
N PHE A 518 -15.43 6.80 5.68
CA PHE A 518 -14.86 6.80 7.02
C PHE A 518 -15.70 7.62 8.02
N SER A 519 -15.90 7.09 9.23
CA SER A 519 -16.64 7.76 10.30
C SER A 519 -15.84 7.80 11.59
N SER A 520 -15.59 9.01 12.10
CA SER A 520 -14.96 9.23 13.40
C SER A 520 -15.72 8.52 14.52
N THR A 521 -17.06 8.53 14.51
CA THR A 521 -17.89 7.82 15.51
C THR A 521 -17.65 6.31 15.48
N ARG A 522 -17.54 5.71 14.30
CA ARG A 522 -17.22 4.27 14.16
C ARG A 522 -15.76 3.95 14.51
N PHE A 523 -14.86 4.92 14.39
CA PHE A 523 -13.48 4.81 14.87
C PHE A 523 -13.38 4.98 16.40
N ASP A 524 -14.17 5.86 17.01
CA ASP A 524 -14.36 5.95 18.46
C ASP A 524 -14.93 4.63 19.01
N GLU A 525 -15.95 4.06 18.36
CA GLU A 525 -16.43 2.71 18.69
C GLU A 525 -15.32 1.65 18.58
N LEU A 526 -14.47 1.71 17.56
CA LEU A 526 -13.31 0.81 17.45
C LEU A 526 -12.34 0.98 18.63
N ARG A 527 -12.07 2.22 19.07
CA ARG A 527 -11.26 2.49 20.28
C ARG A 527 -11.90 1.83 21.50
N GLU A 528 -13.18 2.10 21.77
CA GLU A 528 -13.88 1.54 22.94
C GLU A 528 -13.98 0.01 22.87
N ILE A 529 -14.06 -0.57 21.66
CA ILE A 529 -13.97 -2.02 21.45
C ILE A 529 -12.56 -2.50 21.79
N LEU A 530 -11.49 -1.93 21.23
CA LEU A 530 -10.11 -2.41 21.41
C LEU A 530 -9.58 -2.24 22.85
N LEU A 531 -10.00 -1.20 23.57
CA LEU A 531 -9.58 -0.94 24.96
C LEU A 531 -10.23 -1.87 25.99
N GLN A 532 -11.25 -2.65 25.62
CA GLN A 532 -11.83 -3.66 26.51
C GLN A 532 -10.85 -4.82 26.79
N PRO A 533 -10.78 -5.34 28.03
CA PRO A 533 -9.89 -6.46 28.37
C PRO A 533 -10.13 -7.70 27.51
N ALA A 534 -9.07 -8.20 26.86
CA ALA A 534 -9.09 -9.50 26.18
C ALA A 534 -9.06 -10.64 27.21
N LEU A 535 -9.70 -11.77 26.88
CA LEU A 535 -9.64 -12.97 27.71
C LEU A 535 -8.33 -13.73 27.48
N ASN A 536 -7.69 -14.17 28.56
CA ASN A 536 -6.44 -14.94 28.54
C ASN A 536 -6.67 -16.42 28.15
N TYR A 537 -7.04 -16.66 26.89
CA TYR A 537 -7.04 -17.99 26.29
C TYR A 537 -5.84 -18.14 25.34
N SER A 538 -5.14 -19.28 25.44
CA SER A 538 -3.98 -19.63 24.61
C SER A 538 -4.36 -20.25 23.26
N GLU A 539 -5.65 -20.47 23.00
CA GLU A 539 -6.12 -21.01 21.72
C GLU A 539 -6.09 -19.94 20.63
N GLY A 540 -5.87 -20.36 19.38
CA GLY A 540 -5.92 -19.48 18.21
C GLY A 540 -4.74 -18.51 18.07
N LEU A 541 -3.64 -18.76 18.78
CA LEU A 541 -2.37 -18.04 18.69
C LEU A 541 -1.26 -18.96 18.19
N CYS A 542 -0.19 -18.35 17.70
CA CYS A 542 1.00 -19.06 17.23
C CYS A 542 2.03 -19.21 18.36
N HIS A 543 2.90 -20.22 18.27
CA HIS A 543 3.88 -20.51 19.32
C HIS A 543 5.21 -20.99 18.74
#